data_AF-A0A936IW74-F1
#
_entry.id   AF-A0A936IW74-F1
#
_cell.length_a   1.000
_cell.length_b   1.000
_cell.length_c   1.000
_cell.angle_alpha   90.00
_cell.angle_beta   90.00
_cell.angle_gamma   90.00
#
_symmetry.space_group_name_H-M   'P 1'
#
loop_
_entity.id
_entity.type
_entity.pdbx_description
1 polymer ?
#
loop_
_entity_poly.entity_id
_entity_poly.type
_entity_poly.pdbx_seq_one_letter_code
_entity_poly.pdbx_strand_id
1 'polypeptide(L)'
;MSRLFDALKRAQGEAADVALDIIERAGTVSLGDAAGHVVPRIADESRRDGVRVIPIQPPAPATVLPFGAGSRAGEQYRIIRTKLVHHPAQPRFFVVTSPGPGDGKTTTAINLAGVLALREGCDVLLLDADLRRPNVARTLGIQGSEGLANVLAGTAFHDVVSRIEPLPNLHVLPAGIARRNPAELLDSGGWRDLCHRVRSEFRFVVVDGPPVETVADYELIQAVSDGVLMVVRPDHTEKASCARALKQVPKEKLLGLVMNHVEDWFFGKRTGYYYYDGEQPSK
;
A
#
# COMPACT_ATOMS: atom_id res chain seq x y z
N MET A 1 -3.37 9.53 27.41
CA MET A 1 -4.26 9.81 26.27
C MET A 1 -3.49 10.67 25.27
N SER A 2 -3.48 10.30 23.99
CA SER A 2 -2.60 10.87 22.95
C SER A 2 -3.10 12.25 22.51
N ARG A 3 -2.18 13.19 22.26
CA ARG A 3 -2.48 14.58 21.82
C ARG A 3 -3.28 14.62 20.51
N LEU A 4 -3.17 13.61 19.64
CA LEU A 4 -3.97 13.49 18.42
C LEU A 4 -5.41 13.03 18.71
N PHE A 5 -5.61 12.15 19.70
CA PHE A 5 -6.92 11.70 20.14
C PHE A 5 -7.69 12.84 20.84
N ASP A 6 -7.00 13.61 21.68
CA ASP A 6 -7.55 14.81 22.29
C ASP A 6 -7.79 15.90 21.24
N ALA A 7 -6.94 16.02 20.21
CA ALA A 7 -7.15 16.94 19.10
C ALA A 7 -8.32 16.52 18.20
N LEU A 8 -8.54 15.22 17.97
CA LEU A 8 -9.68 14.69 17.21
C LEU A 8 -10.99 14.89 17.98
N LYS A 9 -11.02 14.58 19.29
CA LYS A 9 -12.16 14.91 20.17
C LYS A 9 -12.45 16.42 20.29
N ARG A 10 -11.42 17.27 20.16
CA ARG A 10 -11.57 18.73 20.23
C ARG A 10 -11.95 19.39 18.91
N ALA A 11 -11.82 18.71 17.76
CA ALA A 11 -12.42 19.26 16.53
C ALA A 11 -13.91 18.96 16.54
N GLN A 12 -14.71 20.00 16.53
CA GLN A 12 -16.10 19.90 16.10
C GLN A 12 -16.14 19.89 14.56
N GLY A 13 -16.89 18.95 13.98
CA GLY A 13 -17.19 18.87 12.56
C GLY A 13 -17.10 17.46 11.96
N GLU A 14 -17.73 17.26 10.81
CA GLU A 14 -17.93 15.95 10.14
C GLU A 14 -16.67 15.09 10.01
N ALA A 15 -15.48 15.69 9.83
CA ALA A 15 -14.24 14.94 9.65
C ALA A 15 -13.74 14.27 10.95
N ALA A 16 -14.02 14.88 12.11
CA ALA A 16 -13.71 14.28 13.41
C ALA A 16 -14.66 13.12 13.70
N ASP A 17 -15.94 13.27 13.36
CA ASP A 17 -16.96 12.24 13.55
C ASP A 17 -16.69 11.01 12.68
N VAL A 18 -16.31 11.21 11.41
CA VAL A 18 -15.93 10.12 10.50
C VAL A 18 -14.67 9.40 10.99
N ALA A 19 -13.64 10.14 11.40
CA ALA A 19 -12.41 9.53 11.92
C ALA A 19 -12.63 8.75 13.23
N LEU A 20 -13.47 9.28 14.13
CA LEU A 20 -13.84 8.62 15.40
C LEU A 20 -14.67 7.36 15.15
N ASP A 21 -15.69 7.41 14.27
CA ASP A 21 -16.53 6.27 13.92
C ASP A 21 -15.70 5.13 13.29
N ILE A 22 -14.73 5.45 12.42
CA ILE A 22 -13.81 4.46 11.83
C ILE A 22 -12.91 3.84 12.90
N ILE A 23 -12.37 4.64 13.83
CA ILE A 23 -11.52 4.16 14.92
C ILE A 23 -12.30 3.27 15.89
N GLU A 24 -13.55 3.62 16.20
CA GLU A 24 -14.43 2.86 17.09
C GLU A 24 -14.88 1.53 16.46
N ARG A 25 -15.20 1.51 15.16
CA ARG A 25 -15.52 0.28 14.41
C ARG A 25 -14.33 -0.66 14.24
N ALA A 26 -13.12 -0.12 14.06
CA ALA A 26 -11.89 -0.92 13.98
C ALA A 26 -11.58 -1.68 15.28
N GLY A 27 -12.18 -1.30 16.41
CA GLY A 27 -11.98 -1.93 17.73
C GLY A 27 -12.86 -3.15 18.01
N THR A 28 -13.82 -3.51 17.15
CA THR A 28 -14.87 -4.51 17.45
C THR A 28 -14.87 -5.76 16.58
N VAL A 29 -13.89 -5.95 15.70
CA VAL A 29 -13.85 -7.15 14.84
C VAL A 29 -13.35 -8.36 15.64
N SER A 30 -14.28 -9.22 16.07
CA SER A 30 -13.99 -10.56 16.57
C SER A 30 -13.58 -11.45 15.39
N LEU A 31 -12.39 -12.05 15.50
CA LEU A 31 -11.82 -12.97 14.51
C LEU A 31 -12.54 -14.32 14.63
N GLY A 32 -13.54 -14.56 13.78
CA GLY A 32 -14.15 -15.87 13.60
C GLY A 32 -13.39 -16.70 12.55
N ASP A 33 -13.18 -17.98 12.86
CA ASP A 33 -12.53 -18.97 12.00
C ASP A 33 -13.27 -19.11 10.65
N ALA A 34 -12.54 -18.96 9.55
CA ALA A 34 -13.02 -19.36 8.23
C ALA A 34 -11.86 -19.94 7.41
N ALA A 35 -11.73 -21.26 7.49
CA ALA A 35 -10.92 -22.07 6.61
C ALA A 35 -11.55 -22.15 5.21
N GLY A 36 -10.67 -22.23 4.19
CA GLY A 36 -10.99 -22.88 2.92
C GLY A 36 -11.43 -21.97 1.78
N HIS A 37 -10.48 -21.30 1.12
CA HIS A 37 -10.63 -20.95 -0.29
C HIS A 37 -9.35 -21.24 -1.06
N VAL A 38 -9.46 -22.20 -1.99
CA VAL A 38 -8.43 -22.52 -2.98
C VAL A 38 -8.41 -21.40 -4.01
N VAL A 39 -7.32 -20.64 -4.02
CA VAL A 39 -7.02 -19.62 -5.03
C VAL A 39 -6.27 -20.31 -6.18
N PRO A 40 -6.50 -19.96 -7.45
CA PRO A 40 -5.64 -20.43 -8.52
C PRO A 40 -4.20 -19.97 -8.22
N ARG A 41 -3.29 -20.92 -8.01
CA ARG A 41 -1.87 -20.65 -8.23
C ARG A 41 -1.73 -20.13 -9.66
N ILE A 42 -0.74 -19.29 -9.94
CA ILE A 42 -0.23 -19.22 -11.31
C ILE A 42 0.21 -20.65 -11.64
N ALA A 43 -0.68 -21.39 -12.31
CA ALA A 43 -0.56 -22.81 -12.58
C ALA A 43 0.44 -23.09 -13.71
N ASP A 44 1.25 -22.09 -14.07
CA ASP A 44 2.03 -22.11 -15.28
C ASP A 44 3.42 -21.56 -14.96
N GLU A 45 4.31 -22.46 -14.52
CA GLU A 45 5.73 -22.16 -14.36
C GLU A 45 6.32 -21.61 -15.68
N SER A 46 5.73 -21.95 -16.83
CA SER A 46 6.12 -21.40 -18.14
C SER A 46 5.91 -19.88 -18.29
N ARG A 47 5.00 -19.26 -17.51
CA ARG A 47 4.83 -17.80 -17.47
C ARG A 47 5.91 -17.08 -16.66
N ARG A 48 6.71 -17.84 -15.89
CA ARG A 48 7.87 -17.30 -15.14
C ARG A 48 9.11 -17.20 -16.03
N ASP A 49 9.13 -17.95 -17.14
CA ASP A 49 10.21 -17.90 -18.12
C ASP A 49 10.12 -16.57 -18.90
N GLY A 50 11.15 -15.73 -18.75
CA GLY A 50 11.27 -14.44 -19.45
C GLY A 50 10.98 -13.20 -18.60
N VAL A 51 10.35 -13.32 -17.42
CA VAL A 51 10.16 -12.16 -16.52
C VAL A 51 11.48 -11.78 -15.87
N ARG A 52 11.89 -10.53 -16.05
CA ARG A 52 13.13 -9.97 -15.48
C ARG A 52 13.14 -10.12 -13.96
N VAL A 53 14.25 -10.60 -13.42
CA VAL A 53 14.49 -10.69 -11.96
C VAL A 53 15.45 -9.58 -11.55
N ILE A 54 15.08 -8.80 -10.54
CA ILE A 54 15.86 -7.65 -10.05
C ILE A 54 16.08 -7.80 -8.54
N PRO A 55 17.33 -7.77 -8.05
CA PRO A 55 17.58 -7.69 -6.61
C PRO A 55 17.17 -6.32 -6.07
N ILE A 56 16.48 -6.26 -4.93
CA ILE A 56 16.24 -4.97 -4.25
C ILE A 56 17.59 -4.39 -3.83
N GLN A 57 17.84 -3.15 -4.23
CA GLN A 57 18.99 -2.37 -3.78
C GLN A 57 18.49 -1.04 -3.21
N PRO A 58 17.89 -1.05 -2.01
CA PRO A 58 17.28 0.15 -1.49
C PRO A 58 18.38 1.06 -0.92
N PRO A 59 18.34 2.38 -1.15
CA PRO A 59 19.37 3.28 -0.65
C PRO A 59 19.38 3.28 0.89
N ALA A 60 20.55 3.05 1.49
CA ALA A 60 20.68 2.99 2.94
C ALA A 60 20.54 4.39 3.61
N PRO A 61 19.95 4.50 4.81
CA PRO A 61 19.21 3.47 5.55
C PRO A 61 17.76 3.35 5.03
N ALA A 62 17.40 2.17 4.51
CA ALA A 62 16.09 1.97 3.91
C ALA A 62 15.05 1.45 4.92
N THR A 63 13.91 2.13 5.03
CA THR A 63 12.72 1.62 5.75
C THR A 63 11.91 0.63 4.89
N VAL A 64 12.58 -0.07 3.99
CA VAL A 64 11.98 -0.91 2.95
C VAL A 64 12.39 -2.36 3.19
N LEU A 65 11.46 -3.29 2.95
CA LEU A 65 11.73 -4.73 2.99
C LEU A 65 12.97 -5.12 2.14
N PRO A 66 13.73 -6.16 2.55
CA PRO A 66 13.49 -7.01 3.72
C PRO A 66 13.88 -6.33 5.05
N PHE A 67 12.99 -6.40 6.04
CA PHE A 67 13.26 -5.88 7.38
C PHE A 67 14.19 -6.84 8.13
N GLY A 68 15.07 -6.29 8.96
CA GLY A 68 15.80 -7.10 9.95
C GLY A 68 14.85 -7.82 10.92
N ALA A 69 15.31 -8.94 11.48
CA ALA A 69 14.58 -9.66 12.53
C ALA A 69 14.21 -8.71 13.68
N GLY A 70 12.98 -8.80 14.19
CA GLY A 70 12.50 -7.94 15.29
C GLY A 70 12.22 -6.48 14.93
N SER A 71 12.27 -6.07 13.64
CA SER A 71 11.94 -4.70 13.26
C SER A 71 10.50 -4.31 13.65
N ARG A 72 10.37 -3.27 14.48
CA ARG A 72 9.08 -2.69 14.89
C ARG A 72 8.21 -2.32 13.70
N ALA A 73 8.79 -1.63 12.71
CA ALA A 73 8.08 -1.26 11.50
C ALA A 73 7.58 -2.50 10.74
N GLY A 74 8.43 -3.53 10.63
CA GLY A 74 8.06 -4.80 10.01
C GLY A 74 6.87 -5.48 10.67
N GLU A 75 6.82 -5.49 12.00
CA GLU A 75 5.68 -6.05 12.73
C GLU A 75 4.39 -5.25 12.50
N GLN A 76 4.46 -3.91 12.44
CA GLN A 76 3.29 -3.10 12.10
C GLN A 76 2.76 -3.42 10.69
N TYR A 77 3.62 -3.62 9.69
CA TYR A 77 3.19 -4.05 8.36
C TYR A 77 2.58 -5.45 8.36
N ARG A 78 3.10 -6.39 9.17
CA ARG A 78 2.47 -7.73 9.33
C ARG A 78 1.08 -7.63 9.96
N ILE A 79 0.88 -6.73 10.93
CA ILE A 79 -0.44 -6.45 11.53
C ILE A 79 -1.39 -5.88 10.47
N ILE A 80 -0.95 -4.88 9.69
CA ILE A 80 -1.75 -4.29 8.59
C ILE A 80 -2.16 -5.38 7.58
N ARG A 81 -1.21 -6.24 7.19
CA ARG A 81 -1.48 -7.39 6.32
C ARG A 81 -2.56 -8.29 6.89
N THR A 82 -2.47 -8.69 8.16
CA THR A 82 -3.49 -9.52 8.80
C THR A 82 -4.86 -8.85 8.75
N LYS A 83 -4.93 -7.54 9.08
CA LYS A 83 -6.19 -6.79 9.00
C LYS A 83 -6.78 -6.74 7.59
N LEU A 84 -5.95 -6.56 6.56
CA LEU A 84 -6.40 -6.52 5.17
C LEU A 84 -6.86 -7.89 4.67
N VAL A 85 -6.12 -8.96 4.99
CA VAL A 85 -6.46 -10.34 4.60
C VAL A 85 -7.80 -10.78 5.20
N HIS A 86 -8.08 -10.35 6.45
CA HIS A 86 -9.32 -10.66 7.15
C HIS A 86 -10.37 -9.54 7.06
N HIS A 87 -10.15 -8.53 6.21
CA HIS A 87 -11.10 -7.44 6.05
C HIS A 87 -12.41 -7.97 5.45
N PRO A 88 -13.60 -7.56 5.93
CA PRO A 88 -14.88 -8.06 5.42
C PRO A 88 -15.08 -7.87 3.92
N ALA A 89 -14.58 -6.76 3.37
CA ALA A 89 -14.62 -6.48 1.93
C ALA A 89 -13.64 -7.32 1.09
N GLN A 90 -12.73 -8.06 1.73
CA GLN A 90 -11.71 -8.91 1.10
C GLN A 90 -11.00 -8.24 -0.11
N PRO A 91 -10.44 -7.02 0.06
CA PRO A 91 -9.89 -6.27 -1.06
C PRO A 91 -8.72 -7.01 -1.70
N ARG A 92 -8.70 -7.09 -3.03
CA ARG A 92 -7.60 -7.70 -3.80
C ARG A 92 -6.84 -6.66 -4.60
N PHE A 93 -7.52 -5.63 -5.08
CA PHE A 93 -6.94 -4.51 -5.80
C PHE A 93 -7.20 -3.24 -5.00
N PHE A 94 -6.17 -2.64 -4.43
CA PHE A 94 -6.37 -1.45 -3.60
C PHE A 94 -5.25 -0.43 -3.81
N VAL A 95 -5.61 0.84 -3.65
CA VAL A 95 -4.67 1.96 -3.76
C VAL A 95 -4.21 2.41 -2.38
N VAL A 96 -2.91 2.60 -2.26
CA VAL A 96 -2.27 3.28 -1.14
C VAL A 96 -2.02 4.71 -1.58
N THR A 97 -2.62 5.67 -0.87
CA THR A 97 -2.51 7.10 -1.18
C THR A 97 -2.30 7.89 0.12
N SER A 98 -2.21 9.21 0.03
CA SER A 98 -2.08 10.11 1.17
C SER A 98 -2.71 11.46 0.87
N PRO A 99 -3.01 12.30 1.89
CA PRO A 99 -3.52 13.64 1.66
C PRO A 99 -2.56 14.48 0.81
N GLY A 100 -1.25 14.44 1.11
CA GLY A 100 -0.25 15.22 0.40
C GLY A 100 1.04 14.46 0.10
N PRO A 101 2.00 15.09 -0.60
CA PRO A 101 3.34 14.53 -0.80
C PRO A 101 4.10 14.43 0.53
N GLY A 102 4.94 13.40 0.66
CA GLY A 102 5.82 13.23 1.82
C GLY A 102 5.23 12.42 2.98
N ASP A 103 3.97 11.99 2.89
CA ASP A 103 3.31 11.15 3.92
C ASP A 103 3.85 9.71 3.99
N GLY A 104 4.64 9.29 3.00
CA GLY A 104 5.26 7.96 2.96
C GLY A 104 4.40 6.87 2.34
N LYS A 105 3.38 7.24 1.55
CA LYS A 105 2.53 6.32 0.77
C LYS A 105 3.33 5.27 -0.04
N THR A 106 4.39 5.69 -0.75
CA THR A 106 5.23 4.78 -1.54
C THR A 106 5.95 3.75 -0.67
N THR A 107 6.54 4.19 0.45
CA THR A 107 7.18 3.28 1.41
C THR A 107 6.18 2.31 2.02
N THR A 108 4.98 2.78 2.35
CA THR A 108 3.89 1.93 2.85
C THR A 108 3.44 0.93 1.79
N ALA A 109 3.25 1.35 0.54
CA ALA A 109 2.85 0.50 -0.57
C ALA A 109 3.87 -0.63 -0.83
N ILE A 110 5.15 -0.28 -0.91
CA ILE A 110 6.24 -1.25 -1.12
C ILE A 110 6.28 -2.28 0.01
N ASN A 111 6.27 -1.83 1.26
CA ASN A 111 6.37 -2.73 2.40
C ASN A 111 5.13 -3.60 2.54
N LEU A 112 3.94 -3.05 2.27
CA LEU A 112 2.70 -3.78 2.30
C LEU A 112 2.66 -4.88 1.22
N ALA A 113 3.08 -4.54 0.00
CA ALA A 113 3.20 -5.52 -1.09
C ALA A 113 4.18 -6.64 -0.72
N GLY A 114 5.33 -6.30 -0.15
CA GLY A 114 6.30 -7.30 0.26
C GLY A 114 5.83 -8.21 1.41
N VAL A 115 5.17 -7.68 2.46
CA VAL A 115 4.64 -8.56 3.52
C VAL A 115 3.50 -9.45 3.05
N LEU A 116 2.71 -9.00 2.06
CA LEU A 116 1.69 -9.81 1.39
C LEU A 116 2.34 -10.94 0.57
N ALA A 117 3.43 -10.65 -0.15
CA ALA A 117 4.16 -11.62 -0.97
C ALA A 117 4.87 -12.71 -0.15
N LEU A 118 5.15 -12.45 1.14
CA LEU A 118 5.65 -13.46 2.07
C LEU A 118 4.63 -14.55 2.40
N ARG A 119 3.34 -14.36 2.08
CA ARG A 119 2.34 -15.42 2.25
C ARG A 119 2.51 -16.47 1.16
N GLU A 120 2.45 -17.73 1.56
CA GLU A 120 2.53 -18.84 0.62
C GLU A 120 1.39 -18.77 -0.41
N GLY A 121 1.72 -19.01 -1.68
CA GLY A 121 0.77 -19.00 -2.79
C GLY A 121 0.15 -17.63 -3.10
N CYS A 122 0.73 -16.53 -2.62
CA CYS A 122 0.24 -15.18 -2.87
C CYS A 122 1.16 -14.41 -3.83
N ASP A 123 0.88 -14.47 -5.12
CA ASP A 123 1.50 -13.57 -6.10
C ASP A 123 0.93 -12.15 -5.94
N VAL A 124 1.83 -11.17 -5.79
CA VAL A 124 1.51 -9.78 -5.51
C VAL A 124 2.12 -8.90 -6.59
N LEU A 125 1.33 -7.99 -7.15
CA LEU A 125 1.81 -6.90 -7.99
C LEU A 125 1.83 -5.59 -7.19
N LEU A 126 2.99 -4.95 -7.10
CA LEU A 126 3.13 -3.54 -6.77
C LEU A 126 3.13 -2.73 -8.06
N LEU A 127 2.16 -1.83 -8.19
CA LEU A 127 1.98 -0.97 -9.36
C LEU A 127 2.22 0.48 -8.99
N ASP A 128 3.21 1.13 -9.58
CA ASP A 128 3.44 2.57 -9.41
C ASP A 128 2.58 3.35 -10.41
N ALA A 129 1.45 3.88 -9.92
CA ALA A 129 0.50 4.66 -10.71
C ALA A 129 0.61 6.17 -10.45
N ASP A 130 1.57 6.62 -9.64
CA ASP A 130 1.93 8.04 -9.50
C ASP A 130 2.84 8.46 -10.67
N LEU A 131 2.24 8.54 -11.86
CA LEU A 131 2.95 8.90 -13.10
C LEU A 131 3.52 10.33 -13.06
N ARG A 132 3.06 11.17 -12.14
CA ARG A 132 3.55 12.56 -11.97
C ARG A 132 4.82 12.61 -11.16
N ARG A 133 4.89 11.86 -10.06
CA ARG A 133 6.03 11.82 -9.15
C ARG A 133 6.37 10.38 -8.77
N PRO A 134 6.81 9.57 -9.74
CA PRO A 134 7.07 8.16 -9.50
C PRO A 134 8.26 7.98 -8.56
N ASN A 135 8.12 7.05 -7.62
CA ASN A 135 9.13 6.82 -6.59
C ASN A 135 9.46 5.34 -6.37
N VAL A 136 8.63 4.39 -6.80
CA VAL A 136 8.86 2.96 -6.52
C VAL A 136 10.20 2.48 -7.10
N ALA A 137 10.48 2.80 -8.37
CA ALA A 137 11.72 2.39 -9.03
C ALA A 137 12.96 2.90 -8.28
N ARG A 138 12.96 4.19 -7.91
CA ARG A 138 14.06 4.81 -7.15
C ARG A 138 14.21 4.17 -5.78
N THR A 139 13.10 3.94 -5.06
CA THR A 139 13.11 3.37 -3.71
C THR A 139 13.63 1.93 -3.69
N LEU A 140 13.37 1.15 -4.75
CA LEU A 140 13.83 -0.23 -4.88
C LEU A 140 15.19 -0.39 -5.58
N GLY A 141 15.75 0.69 -6.13
CA GLY A 141 17.00 0.66 -6.91
C GLY A 141 16.82 0.09 -8.33
N ILE A 142 15.59 0.00 -8.83
CA ILE A 142 15.29 -0.51 -10.17
C ILE A 142 15.81 0.45 -11.24
N GLN A 143 16.67 -0.06 -12.11
CA GLN A 143 17.23 0.68 -13.23
C GLN A 143 16.37 0.53 -14.49
N GLY A 144 16.21 1.63 -15.24
CA GLY A 144 15.45 1.68 -16.49
C GLY A 144 14.39 2.78 -16.47
N SER A 145 13.77 3.00 -17.64
CA SER A 145 12.74 4.03 -17.85
C SER A 145 11.39 3.44 -18.26
N GLU A 146 11.31 2.13 -18.49
CA GLU A 146 10.10 1.46 -18.91
C GLU A 146 9.20 1.13 -17.72
N GLY A 147 7.90 1.30 -17.88
CA GLY A 147 6.93 1.08 -16.82
C GLY A 147 5.49 1.11 -17.31
N LEU A 148 4.57 1.41 -16.40
CA LEU A 148 3.14 1.58 -16.65
C LEU A 148 2.87 2.46 -17.87
N ALA A 149 3.56 3.60 -18.00
CA ALA A 149 3.42 4.48 -19.14
C ALA A 149 3.70 3.79 -20.49
N ASN A 150 4.67 2.87 -20.55
CA ASN A 150 5.00 2.09 -21.75
C ASN A 150 3.93 1.03 -22.03
N VAL A 151 3.46 0.34 -20.99
CA VAL A 151 2.40 -0.65 -21.11
C VAL A 151 1.11 -0.01 -21.64
N LEU A 152 0.75 1.17 -21.13
CA LEU A 152 -0.40 1.95 -21.61
C LEU A 152 -0.19 2.51 -23.02
N ALA A 153 1.05 2.59 -23.50
CA ALA A 153 1.40 2.95 -24.88
C ALA A 153 1.51 1.75 -25.82
N GLY A 154 1.25 0.52 -25.35
CA GLY A 154 1.18 -0.70 -26.16
C GLY A 154 2.36 -1.67 -25.98
N THR A 155 3.34 -1.38 -25.12
CA THR A 155 4.38 -2.36 -24.76
C THR A 155 3.74 -3.55 -24.02
N ALA A 156 4.20 -4.77 -24.28
CA ALA A 156 3.65 -5.93 -23.60
C ALA A 156 3.97 -5.89 -22.09
N PHE A 157 2.98 -6.19 -21.25
CA PHE A 157 3.12 -6.16 -19.79
C PHE A 157 4.29 -7.00 -19.28
N HIS A 158 4.47 -8.22 -19.82
CA HIS A 158 5.51 -9.15 -19.37
C HIS A 158 6.93 -8.69 -19.71
N ASP A 159 7.10 -7.81 -20.70
CA ASP A 159 8.40 -7.25 -21.07
C ASP A 159 8.88 -6.21 -20.04
N VAL A 160 7.93 -5.62 -19.29
CA VAL A 160 8.19 -4.48 -18.39
C VAL A 160 8.11 -4.87 -16.91
N VAL A 161 7.18 -5.76 -16.55
CA VAL A 161 7.03 -6.22 -15.16
C VAL A 161 8.29 -6.98 -14.72
N SER A 162 8.71 -6.76 -13.47
CA SER A 162 9.89 -7.40 -12.91
C SER A 162 9.56 -8.13 -11.62
N ARG A 163 10.16 -9.30 -11.40
CA ARG A 163 10.18 -9.97 -10.10
C ARG A 163 11.30 -9.42 -9.25
N ILE A 164 11.07 -9.39 -7.94
CA ILE A 164 11.96 -8.75 -7.00
C ILE A 164 12.59 -9.78 -6.06
N GLU A 165 13.92 -9.85 -6.00
CA GLU A 165 14.63 -10.69 -5.03
C GLU A 165 14.93 -9.95 -3.72
N PRO A 166 14.77 -10.58 -2.54
CA PRO A 166 14.56 -12.03 -2.32
C PRO A 166 13.08 -12.45 -2.19
N LEU A 167 12.14 -11.72 -2.79
CA LEU A 167 10.69 -11.93 -2.66
C LEU A 167 10.10 -12.50 -3.97
N PRO A 168 10.21 -13.82 -4.24
CA PRO A 168 9.90 -14.38 -5.56
C PRO A 168 8.44 -14.22 -6.02
N ASN A 169 7.52 -13.98 -5.09
CA ASN A 169 6.10 -13.75 -5.38
C ASN A 169 5.76 -12.24 -5.55
N LEU A 170 6.73 -11.34 -5.32
CA LEU A 170 6.55 -9.90 -5.50
C LEU A 170 6.97 -9.50 -6.92
N HIS A 171 6.01 -8.95 -7.64
CA HIS A 171 6.18 -8.37 -8.96
C HIS A 171 6.02 -6.85 -8.85
N VAL A 172 6.78 -6.11 -9.64
CA VAL A 172 6.74 -4.65 -9.68
C VAL A 172 6.56 -4.19 -11.11
N LEU A 173 5.54 -3.37 -11.33
CA LEU A 173 5.40 -2.55 -12.53
C LEU A 173 5.69 -1.10 -12.11
N PRO A 174 6.90 -0.56 -12.37
CA PRO A 174 7.21 0.83 -12.08
C PRO A 174 6.41 1.76 -13.00
N ALA A 175 6.36 3.05 -12.71
CA ALA A 175 5.56 4.01 -13.49
C ALA A 175 6.09 4.22 -14.90
N GLY A 176 7.42 4.19 -15.07
CA GLY A 176 8.10 4.59 -16.30
C GLY A 176 8.03 6.11 -16.54
N ILE A 177 8.41 6.53 -17.76
CA ILE A 177 8.38 7.95 -18.14
C ILE A 177 7.10 8.24 -18.95
N ALA A 178 6.15 8.95 -18.34
CA ALA A 178 4.95 9.40 -19.02
C ALA A 178 5.27 10.51 -20.04
N ARG A 179 5.12 10.22 -21.34
CA ARG A 179 5.26 11.21 -22.42
C ARG A 179 3.96 11.98 -22.72
N ARG A 180 2.82 11.46 -22.27
CA ARG A 180 1.48 12.06 -22.38
C ARG A 180 0.99 12.46 -21.00
N ASN A 181 -0.12 13.19 -20.95
CA ASN A 181 -0.76 13.56 -19.68
C ASN A 181 -1.16 12.29 -18.89
N PRO A 182 -0.74 12.14 -17.62
CA PRO A 182 -1.13 11.02 -16.76
C PRO A 182 -2.64 10.73 -16.73
N ALA A 183 -3.48 11.77 -16.66
CA ALA A 183 -4.94 11.60 -16.61
C ALA A 183 -5.48 10.96 -17.90
N GLU A 184 -4.93 11.32 -19.07
CA GLU A 184 -5.34 10.71 -20.35
C GLU A 184 -4.91 9.24 -20.44
N LEU A 185 -3.73 8.91 -19.90
CA LEU A 185 -3.27 7.52 -19.84
C LEU A 185 -4.16 6.67 -18.93
N LEU A 186 -4.55 7.21 -17.78
CA LEU A 186 -5.41 6.54 -16.80
C LEU A 186 -6.89 6.49 -17.21
N ASP A 187 -7.36 7.39 -18.08
CA ASP A 187 -8.73 7.33 -18.64
C ASP A 187 -8.81 6.45 -19.91
N SER A 188 -7.68 5.92 -20.37
CA SER A 188 -7.63 5.11 -21.59
C SER A 188 -8.26 3.72 -21.43
N GLY A 189 -8.65 3.10 -22.56
CA GLY A 189 -9.03 1.68 -22.59
C GLY A 189 -7.91 0.76 -22.12
N GLY A 190 -6.65 1.10 -22.44
CA GLY A 190 -5.47 0.35 -22.01
C GLY A 190 -5.32 0.24 -20.49
N TRP A 191 -5.72 1.27 -19.74
CA TRP A 191 -5.74 1.21 -18.27
C TRP A 191 -6.77 0.20 -17.76
N ARG A 192 -7.98 0.21 -18.33
CA ARG A 192 -9.05 -0.73 -17.97
C ARG A 192 -8.66 -2.17 -18.30
N ASP A 193 -8.07 -2.40 -19.47
CA ASP A 193 -7.60 -3.71 -19.91
C ASP A 193 -6.46 -4.23 -19.03
N LEU A 194 -5.50 -3.36 -18.67
CA LEU A 194 -4.44 -3.71 -17.72
C LEU A 194 -5.03 -4.07 -16.36
N CYS A 195 -5.97 -3.29 -15.84
CA CYS A 195 -6.63 -3.57 -14.55
C CYS A 195 -7.33 -4.93 -14.56
N HIS A 196 -8.06 -5.27 -15.64
CA HIS A 196 -8.68 -6.59 -15.78
C HIS A 196 -7.63 -7.71 -15.81
N ARG A 197 -6.55 -7.52 -16.57
CA ARG A 197 -5.45 -8.49 -16.66
C ARG A 197 -4.84 -8.76 -15.28
N VAL A 198 -4.37 -7.72 -14.59
CA VAL A 198 -3.64 -7.90 -13.31
C VAL A 198 -4.55 -8.46 -12.21
N ARG A 199 -5.86 -8.18 -12.25
CA ARG A 199 -6.84 -8.81 -11.36
C ARG A 199 -6.96 -10.32 -11.56
N SER A 200 -6.73 -10.81 -12.77
CA SER A 200 -6.78 -12.23 -13.10
C SER A 200 -5.46 -12.96 -12.81
N GLU A 201 -4.33 -12.25 -12.86
CA GLU A 201 -2.99 -12.83 -12.71
C GLU A 201 -2.46 -12.79 -11.28
N PHE A 202 -2.89 -11.83 -10.46
CA PHE A 202 -2.34 -11.61 -9.12
C PHE A 202 -3.38 -11.79 -8.02
N ARG A 203 -2.96 -12.35 -6.88
CA ARG A 203 -3.80 -12.47 -5.69
C ARG A 203 -4.05 -11.12 -5.02
N PHE A 204 -3.05 -10.25 -5.05
CA PHE A 204 -3.14 -8.87 -4.62
C PHE A 204 -2.48 -7.93 -5.62
N VAL A 205 -3.11 -6.78 -5.85
CA VAL A 205 -2.58 -5.64 -6.60
C VAL A 205 -2.57 -4.46 -5.66
N VAL A 206 -1.36 -4.03 -5.29
CA VAL A 206 -1.11 -2.87 -4.43
C VAL A 206 -0.70 -1.72 -5.34
N VAL A 207 -1.51 -0.66 -5.39
CA VAL A 207 -1.23 0.50 -6.23
C VAL A 207 -0.61 1.60 -5.37
N ASP A 208 0.62 2.03 -5.66
CA ASP A 208 1.14 3.31 -5.16
C ASP A 208 0.49 4.42 -5.99
N GLY A 209 -0.51 5.08 -5.41
CA GLY A 209 -1.25 6.15 -6.05
C GLY A 209 -0.62 7.52 -5.84
N PRO A 210 -1.03 8.54 -6.59
CA PRO A 210 -0.65 9.90 -6.31
C PRO A 210 -1.42 10.43 -5.07
N PRO A 211 -1.01 11.56 -4.46
CA PRO A 211 -1.76 12.14 -3.33
C PRO A 211 -3.21 12.49 -3.72
N VAL A 212 -4.14 12.45 -2.78
CA VAL A 212 -5.57 12.77 -3.05
C VAL A 212 -5.76 14.20 -3.55
N GLU A 213 -4.87 15.13 -3.19
CA GLU A 213 -4.85 16.50 -3.75
C GLU A 213 -4.68 16.53 -5.28
N THR A 214 -4.15 15.46 -5.90
CA THR A 214 -4.11 15.29 -7.37
C THR A 214 -5.38 14.62 -7.88
N VAL A 215 -6.50 15.34 -7.73
CA VAL A 215 -7.88 14.83 -7.85
C VAL A 215 -8.12 13.94 -9.09
N ALA A 216 -7.75 14.38 -10.29
CA ALA A 216 -8.09 13.65 -11.52
C ALA A 216 -7.44 12.25 -11.59
N ASP A 217 -6.13 12.16 -11.38
CA ASP A 217 -5.40 10.90 -11.46
C ASP A 217 -5.84 9.94 -10.34
N TYR A 218 -6.04 10.48 -9.13
CA TYR A 218 -6.54 9.71 -7.98
C TYR A 218 -7.93 9.10 -8.25
N GLU A 219 -8.88 9.89 -8.74
CA GLU A 219 -10.25 9.42 -9.02
C GLU A 219 -10.25 8.26 -10.02
N LEU A 220 -9.46 8.35 -11.09
CA LEU A 220 -9.35 7.29 -12.11
C LEU A 220 -8.80 5.98 -11.53
N ILE A 221 -7.81 6.06 -10.63
CA ILE A 221 -7.21 4.89 -9.98
C ILE A 221 -8.17 4.29 -8.94
N GLN A 222 -8.79 5.12 -8.10
CA GLN A 222 -9.65 4.65 -7.03
C GLN A 222 -10.96 4.08 -7.58
N ALA A 223 -11.46 4.59 -8.72
CA ALA A 223 -12.65 4.08 -9.41
C ALA A 223 -12.54 2.57 -9.73
N VAL A 224 -11.38 2.13 -10.21
CA VAL A 224 -11.11 0.72 -10.56
C VAL A 224 -10.59 -0.13 -9.39
N SER A 225 -10.37 0.47 -8.21
CA SER A 225 -9.88 -0.21 -7.01
C SER A 225 -11.04 -0.71 -6.12
N ASP A 226 -10.83 -1.84 -5.45
CA ASP A 226 -11.75 -2.40 -4.45
C ASP A 226 -11.76 -1.54 -3.17
N GLY A 227 -10.64 -0.87 -2.88
CA GLY A 227 -10.54 -0.02 -1.71
C GLY A 227 -9.33 0.90 -1.71
N VAL A 228 -9.31 1.79 -0.71
CA VAL A 228 -8.34 2.86 -0.51
C VAL A 228 -7.76 2.74 0.90
N LEU A 229 -6.43 2.67 0.98
CA LEU A 229 -5.69 2.76 2.23
C LEU A 229 -4.98 4.11 2.28
N MET A 230 -5.37 4.96 3.24
CA MET A 230 -4.85 6.32 3.35
C MET A 230 -3.70 6.38 4.35
N VAL A 231 -2.55 6.89 3.91
CA VAL A 231 -1.36 7.10 4.73
C VAL A 231 -1.32 8.54 5.23
N VAL A 232 -1.14 8.72 6.52
CA VAL A 232 -1.11 10.03 7.20
C VAL A 232 0.13 10.09 8.09
N ARG A 233 0.83 11.22 8.08
CA ARG A 233 1.96 11.49 8.99
C ARG A 233 1.55 12.51 10.05
N PRO A 234 1.41 12.11 11.33
CA PRO A 234 0.97 13.04 12.37
C PRO A 234 1.90 14.26 12.58
N ASP A 235 3.17 14.15 12.20
CA ASP A 235 4.20 15.19 12.27
C ASP A 235 4.25 16.11 11.04
N HIS A 236 3.55 15.77 9.96
CA HIS A 236 3.66 16.45 8.66
C HIS A 236 2.30 16.82 8.06
N THR A 237 1.33 15.90 8.08
CA THR A 237 0.01 16.12 7.47
C THR A 237 -0.82 17.10 8.31
N GLU A 238 -1.20 18.22 7.71
CA GLU A 238 -2.16 19.12 8.34
C GLU A 238 -3.55 18.46 8.48
N LYS A 239 -4.18 18.68 9.64
CA LYS A 239 -5.51 18.13 9.94
C LYS A 239 -6.57 18.52 8.90
N ALA A 240 -6.52 19.76 8.42
CA ALA A 240 -7.44 20.24 7.40
C ALA A 240 -7.23 19.54 6.04
N SER A 241 -5.97 19.30 5.65
CA SER A 241 -5.68 18.52 4.45
C SER A 241 -6.15 17.07 4.59
N CYS A 242 -5.88 16.42 5.73
CA CYS A 242 -6.38 15.07 6.01
C CYS A 242 -7.92 14.98 5.94
N ALA A 243 -8.63 15.94 6.55
CA ALA A 243 -10.09 16.02 6.51
C ALA A 243 -10.61 16.19 5.07
N ARG A 244 -9.99 17.05 4.26
CA ARG A 244 -10.37 17.22 2.84
C ARG A 244 -10.11 15.95 2.04
N ALA A 245 -8.97 15.31 2.23
CA ALA A 245 -8.62 14.08 1.53
C ALA A 245 -9.62 12.95 1.87
N LEU A 246 -9.99 12.79 3.14
CA LEU A 246 -11.00 11.80 3.56
C LEU A 246 -12.39 12.05 2.96
N LYS A 247 -12.73 13.31 2.66
CA LYS A 247 -14.00 13.64 1.98
C LYS A 247 -14.02 13.21 0.51
N GLN A 248 -12.85 13.09 -0.14
CA GLN A 248 -12.75 12.61 -1.52
C GLN A 248 -12.76 11.09 -1.63
N VAL A 249 -12.40 10.37 -0.55
CA VAL A 249 -12.46 8.91 -0.56
C VAL A 249 -13.92 8.46 -0.38
N PRO A 250 -14.47 7.61 -1.26
CA PRO A 250 -15.77 7.01 -1.03
C PRO A 250 -15.76 6.19 0.25
N LYS A 251 -16.74 6.43 1.12
CA LYS A 251 -16.78 5.84 2.48
C LYS A 251 -16.74 4.32 2.46
N GLU A 252 -17.41 3.72 1.47
CA GLU A 252 -17.48 2.27 1.25
C GLU A 252 -16.17 1.66 0.75
N LYS A 253 -15.28 2.46 0.16
CA LYS A 253 -13.96 2.02 -0.32
C LYS A 253 -12.85 2.25 0.69
N LEU A 254 -13.06 3.03 1.74
CA LEU A 254 -12.01 3.28 2.73
C LEU A 254 -11.72 2.01 3.54
N LEU A 255 -10.55 1.41 3.31
CA LEU A 255 -10.06 0.24 4.05
C LEU A 255 -9.49 0.61 5.42
N GLY A 256 -9.02 1.84 5.57
CA GLY A 256 -8.52 2.37 6.82
C GLY A 256 -7.43 3.44 6.67
N LEU A 257 -6.89 3.85 7.81
CA LEU A 257 -5.79 4.80 7.92
C LEU A 257 -4.51 4.10 8.40
N VAL A 258 -3.38 4.45 7.79
CA VAL A 258 -2.04 4.08 8.26
C VAL A 258 -1.36 5.34 8.77
N MET A 259 -1.10 5.39 10.08
CA MET A 259 -0.27 6.46 10.65
C MET A 259 1.20 6.09 10.48
N ASN A 260 1.91 6.88 9.67
CA ASN A 260 3.33 6.72 9.40
C ASN A 260 4.16 7.71 10.23
N HIS A 261 5.46 7.43 10.41
CA HIS A 261 6.40 8.28 11.16
C HIS A 261 5.93 8.60 12.60
N VAL A 262 5.36 7.58 13.26
CA VAL A 262 4.81 7.69 14.61
C VAL A 262 5.91 7.44 15.64
N GLU A 263 6.14 8.41 16.53
CA GLU A 263 7.10 8.27 17.63
C GLU A 263 6.67 7.22 18.67
N ASP A 264 7.65 6.62 19.34
CA ASP A 264 7.44 5.51 20.28
C ASP A 264 6.48 5.82 21.42
N TRP A 265 6.48 7.06 21.92
CA TRP A 265 5.57 7.51 22.98
C TRP A 265 4.09 7.52 22.55
N PHE A 266 3.81 7.50 21.26
CA PHE A 266 2.45 7.45 20.74
C PHE A 266 1.76 6.11 21.10
N PHE A 267 2.54 5.04 21.26
CA PHE A 267 2.08 3.71 21.67
C PHE A 267 1.98 3.58 23.21
N GLY A 268 2.62 4.47 23.96
CA GLY A 268 2.90 4.32 25.39
C GLY A 268 1.75 4.58 26.37
N LYS A 269 0.47 4.65 25.98
CA LYS A 269 -0.62 4.88 26.94
C LYS A 269 -1.92 4.07 26.78
N ARG A 270 -2.06 3.14 25.81
CA ARG A 270 -3.33 2.38 25.66
C ARG A 270 -3.23 0.88 25.32
N THR A 271 -2.05 0.30 25.20
CA THR A 271 -1.93 -1.14 24.91
C THR A 271 -0.76 -1.73 25.69
N GLY A 272 -1.06 -2.30 26.85
CA GLY A 272 -0.18 -3.28 27.48
C GLY A 272 -0.21 -4.54 26.64
N TYR A 273 0.66 -4.62 25.62
CA TYR A 273 1.05 -5.88 25.01
C TYR A 273 2.46 -6.17 25.48
N TYR A 274 2.57 -7.23 26.27
CA TYR A 274 3.80 -7.77 26.80
C TYR A 274 4.80 -8.01 25.67
N TYR A 275 5.90 -7.25 25.68
CA TYR A 275 7.11 -7.67 25.01
C TYR A 275 7.75 -8.77 25.87
N TYR A 276 8.02 -9.92 25.26
CA TYR A 276 9.08 -10.81 25.74
C TYR A 276 10.40 -10.13 25.40
N ASP A 277 10.88 -9.26 26.29
CA ASP A 277 12.29 -8.90 26.33
C ASP A 277 13.06 -10.10 26.87
N GLY A 278 13.57 -10.91 25.95
CA GLY A 278 14.60 -11.89 26.22
C GLY A 278 15.95 -11.20 26.32
N GLU A 279 16.16 -10.39 27.36
CA GLU A 279 17.50 -10.02 27.81
C GLU A 279 17.46 -9.86 29.33
N GLN A 280 17.92 -10.90 30.02
CA GLN A 280 18.14 -10.85 31.46
C GLN A 280 19.30 -9.88 31.74
N PRO A 281 19.17 -8.95 32.70
CA PRO A 281 20.31 -8.17 33.14
C PRO A 281 21.27 -9.10 33.89
N SER A 282 22.51 -9.18 33.41
CA SER A 282 23.62 -9.77 34.15
C SER A 282 23.85 -8.98 35.44
N LYS A 283 23.96 -9.72 36.55
CA LYS A 283 24.32 -9.19 37.89
C LYS A 283 25.71 -8.57 37.92
#